data_AF-A0A0F4Q5B9-F1
#
_entry.id   AF-A0A0F4Q5B9-F1
#
_cell.length_a   1.000
_cell.length_b   1.000
_cell.length_c   1.000
_cell.angle_alpha   90.00
_cell.angle_beta   90.00
_cell.angle_gamma   90.00
#
_symmetry.space_group_name_H-M   'P 1'
#
loop_
_entity.id
_entity.type
_entity.pdbx_description
1 polymer ?
#
loop_
_entity_poly.entity_id
_entity_poly.type
_entity_poly.pdbx_seq_one_letter_code
_entity_poly.pdbx_strand_id
1 'polypeptide(L)'
;MTDTHITPEQEKALIEGKDILASKQDALLQLGQIQAFNFIGKLVTVTELKVVQQIKESKSYKGLTYHDDQGKLVTVTTWEECCKHILKTDRQNLDRRLVNLQQFGEEFFEAAQNMKLGYNDLRVLRQLPEDDQALVIESEAVETGDKDAVKQLIDDLKAKHKKE
;
A
#
# COMPACT_ATOMS: atom_id res chain seq x y z
N MET A 1 -0.31 34.22 54.42
CA MET A 1 0.14 33.75 53.11
C MET A 1 0.90 32.46 53.39
N THR A 2 0.31 31.32 53.08
CA THR A 2 0.97 30.01 53.25
C THR A 2 1.96 29.85 52.12
N ASP A 3 3.25 29.88 52.44
CA ASP A 3 4.31 29.57 51.48
C ASP A 3 4.17 28.12 51.04
N THR A 4 3.74 27.93 49.80
CA THR A 4 3.64 26.63 49.16
C THR A 4 5.05 26.19 48.70
N HIS A 5 5.93 25.88 49.66
CA HIS A 5 7.21 25.24 49.34
C HIS A 5 7.00 23.74 49.19
N ILE A 6 7.16 23.26 47.96
CA ILE A 6 7.22 21.83 47.63
C ILE A 6 8.50 21.20 48.18
N THR A 7 8.41 19.98 48.70
CA THR A 7 9.59 19.25 49.21
C THR A 7 10.48 18.78 48.05
N PRO A 8 11.79 18.51 48.29
CA PRO A 8 12.68 17.96 47.27
C PRO A 8 12.15 16.66 46.62
N GLU A 9 11.45 15.81 47.38
CA GLU A 9 10.82 14.60 46.85
C GLU A 9 9.65 14.92 45.91
N GLN A 10 8.85 15.94 46.24
CA GLN A 10 7.76 16.41 45.39
C GLN A 10 8.28 17.08 44.11
N GLU A 11 9.38 17.83 44.21
CA GLU A 11 10.07 18.42 43.06
C GLU A 11 10.62 17.33 42.13
N LYS A 12 11.28 16.31 42.69
CA LYS A 12 11.78 15.15 41.93
C LYS A 12 10.66 14.41 41.21
N ALA A 13 9.56 14.09 41.90
CA ALA A 13 8.41 13.42 41.30
C ALA A 13 7.74 14.25 40.18
N LEU A 14 7.72 15.59 40.33
CA LEU A 14 7.21 16.50 39.30
C LEU A 14 8.11 16.52 38.06
N ILE A 15 9.43 16.52 38.25
CA ILE A 15 10.41 16.45 37.15
C ILE A 15 10.28 15.11 36.41
N GLU A 16 10.28 13.99 37.13
CA GLU A 16 10.08 12.65 36.55
C GLU A 16 8.74 12.56 35.79
N GLY A 17 7.66 13.12 36.34
CA GLY A 17 6.37 13.19 35.67
C GLY A 17 6.39 14.02 34.37
N LYS A 18 7.12 15.15 34.35
CA LYS A 18 7.31 15.97 33.15
C LYS A 18 8.13 15.24 32.08
N ASP A 19 9.19 14.54 32.47
CA ASP A 19 10.03 13.77 31.55
C ASP A 19 9.25 12.60 30.92
N ILE A 20 8.45 11.90 31.72
CA ILE A 20 7.55 10.86 31.21
C ILE A 20 6.55 11.46 30.22
N LEU A 21 5.96 12.63 30.51
CA LEU A 21 5.04 13.28 29.60
C LEU A 21 5.72 13.71 28.29
N ALA A 22 6.91 14.29 28.35
CA ALA A 22 7.70 14.65 27.17
C ALA A 22 8.02 13.42 26.31
N SER A 23 8.45 12.31 26.92
CA SER A 23 8.71 11.06 26.20
C SER A 23 7.48 10.50 25.47
N LYS A 24 6.28 10.65 26.06
CA LYS A 24 5.02 10.26 25.42
C LYS A 24 4.64 11.18 24.27
N GLN A 25 4.93 12.48 24.38
CA GLN A 25 4.73 13.45 23.29
C GLN A 25 5.66 13.12 22.11
N ASP A 26 6.93 12.81 22.39
CA ASP A 26 7.90 12.39 21.36
C ASP A 26 7.44 11.13 20.64
N ALA A 27 6.98 10.11 21.38
CA ALA A 27 6.45 8.88 20.79
C ALA A 27 5.20 9.13 19.92
N LEU A 28 4.29 10.00 20.35
CA LEU A 28 3.10 10.37 19.56
C LEU A 28 3.49 11.09 18.26
N LEU A 29 4.48 11.99 18.31
CA LEU A 29 4.98 12.68 17.12
C LEU A 29 5.60 11.69 16.13
N GLN A 30 6.40 10.75 16.60
CA GLN A 30 6.99 9.68 15.77
C GLN A 30 5.93 8.78 15.14
N LEU A 31 4.88 8.42 15.88
CA LEU A 31 3.75 7.67 15.32
C LEU A 31 3.01 8.47 14.24
N GLY A 32 2.82 9.78 14.45
CA GLY A 32 2.29 10.68 13.42
C GLY A 32 3.15 10.71 12.16
N GLN A 33 4.49 10.75 12.29
CA GLN A 33 5.42 10.68 11.16
C GLN A 33 5.29 9.36 10.39
N ILE A 34 5.20 8.23 11.09
CA ILE A 34 4.99 6.91 10.47
C ILE A 34 3.66 6.89 9.71
N GLN A 35 2.59 7.44 10.28
CA GLN A 35 1.30 7.55 9.60
C GLN A 35 1.39 8.39 8.31
N ALA A 36 2.11 9.52 8.37
CA ALA A 36 2.33 10.38 7.21
C ALA A 36 3.14 9.66 6.11
N PHE A 37 4.25 8.98 6.46
CA PHE A 37 5.03 8.21 5.49
C PHE A 37 4.24 7.08 4.86
N ASN A 38 3.43 6.38 5.65
CA ASN A 38 2.52 5.34 5.13
C ASN A 38 1.46 5.92 4.19
N PHE A 39 0.99 7.14 4.41
CA PHE A 39 0.07 7.81 3.50
C PHE A 39 0.75 8.21 2.19
N ILE A 40 1.93 8.83 2.26
CA ILE A 40 2.74 9.18 1.08
C ILE A 40 3.03 7.93 0.23
N GLY A 41 3.41 6.83 0.88
CA GLY A 41 3.64 5.55 0.20
C GLY A 41 2.43 5.08 -0.61
N LYS A 42 1.20 5.31 -0.14
CA LYS A 42 -0.01 4.96 -0.87
C LYS A 42 -0.22 5.84 -2.10
N LEU A 43 0.07 7.14 -2.00
CA LEU A 43 -0.10 8.10 -3.10
C LEU A 43 0.86 7.85 -4.27
N VAL A 44 2.01 7.22 -4.03
CA VAL A 44 3.02 6.97 -5.08
C VAL A 44 2.94 5.57 -5.69
N THR A 45 1.91 4.79 -5.35
CA THR A 45 1.73 3.38 -5.75
C THR A 45 1.79 3.19 -7.27
N VAL A 46 1.11 4.01 -8.07
CA VAL A 46 1.17 3.89 -9.54
C VAL A 46 2.55 4.21 -10.07
N THR A 47 3.17 5.28 -9.58
CA THR A 47 4.53 5.67 -9.97
C THR A 47 5.53 4.55 -9.67
N GLU A 48 5.45 3.94 -8.48
CA GLU A 48 6.24 2.76 -8.09
C GLU A 48 6.07 1.62 -9.12
N LEU A 49 4.82 1.25 -9.44
CA LEU A 49 4.52 0.16 -10.36
C LEU A 49 5.00 0.43 -11.79
N LYS A 50 4.96 1.68 -12.26
CA LYS A 50 5.49 2.05 -13.58
C LYS A 50 7.01 1.87 -13.65
N VAL A 51 7.72 2.25 -12.60
CA VAL A 51 9.18 1.99 -12.49
C VAL A 51 9.46 0.49 -12.44
N VAL A 52 8.68 -0.27 -11.67
CA VAL A 52 8.76 -1.73 -11.62
C VAL A 52 8.55 -2.34 -13.01
N GLN A 53 7.53 -1.90 -13.75
CA GLN A 53 7.24 -2.38 -15.10
C GLN A 53 8.43 -2.14 -16.02
N GLN A 54 9.01 -0.92 -15.99
CA GLN A 54 10.20 -0.58 -16.77
C GLN A 54 11.39 -1.48 -16.43
N ILE A 55 11.66 -1.72 -15.14
CA ILE A 55 12.74 -2.63 -14.69
C ILE A 55 12.49 -4.05 -15.20
N LYS A 56 11.25 -4.53 -15.10
CA LYS A 56 10.86 -5.88 -15.53
C LYS A 56 11.02 -6.08 -17.03
N GLU A 57 10.53 -5.15 -17.84
CA GLU A 57 10.57 -5.20 -19.31
C GLU A 57 11.99 -5.06 -19.85
N SER A 58 12.76 -4.09 -19.34
CA SER A 58 14.16 -3.87 -19.72
C SER A 58 15.10 -4.98 -19.23
N LYS A 59 14.65 -5.78 -18.25
CA LYS A 59 15.47 -6.77 -17.53
C LYS A 59 16.71 -6.16 -16.86
N SER A 60 16.67 -4.86 -16.54
CA SER A 60 17.78 -4.15 -15.88
C SER A 60 18.08 -4.67 -14.47
N TYR A 61 17.19 -5.49 -13.90
CA TYR A 61 17.43 -6.21 -12.66
C TYR A 61 18.49 -7.32 -12.77
N LYS A 62 18.79 -7.83 -13.97
CA LYS A 62 19.79 -8.88 -14.15
C LYS A 62 21.19 -8.34 -13.87
N GLY A 63 21.95 -9.05 -13.05
CA GLY A 63 23.30 -8.62 -12.65
C GLY A 63 23.34 -7.79 -11.37
N LEU A 64 22.19 -7.35 -10.82
CA LEU A 64 22.14 -6.79 -9.47
C LEU A 64 22.62 -7.84 -8.46
N THR A 65 23.18 -7.38 -7.35
CA THR A 65 23.68 -8.27 -6.29
C THR A 65 22.96 -8.04 -4.98
N TYR A 66 22.79 -9.09 -4.19
CA TYR A 66 22.28 -9.03 -2.82
C TYR A 66 23.05 -10.00 -1.92
N HIS A 67 22.95 -9.78 -0.60
CA HIS A 67 23.45 -10.75 0.38
C HIS A 67 22.32 -11.71 0.76
N ASP A 68 22.56 -13.01 0.66
CA ASP A 68 21.62 -14.02 1.14
C ASP A 68 21.64 -14.13 2.68
N ASP A 69 20.81 -15.03 3.21
CA ASP A 69 20.67 -15.23 4.66
C ASP A 69 21.96 -15.76 5.33
N GLN A 70 22.93 -16.22 4.54
CA GLN A 70 24.25 -16.66 5.00
C GLN A 70 25.33 -15.58 4.83
N GLY A 71 24.95 -14.37 4.38
CA GLY A 71 25.87 -13.26 4.14
C GLY A 71 26.71 -13.43 2.87
N LYS A 72 26.38 -14.38 1.99
CA LYS A 72 27.07 -14.56 0.72
C LYS A 72 26.52 -13.58 -0.32
N LEU A 73 27.43 -12.98 -1.10
CA LEU A 73 27.06 -12.17 -2.25
C LEU A 73 26.54 -13.05 -3.39
N VAL A 74 25.29 -12.80 -3.81
CA VAL A 74 24.59 -13.53 -4.88
C VAL A 74 24.15 -12.55 -5.96
N THR A 75 24.15 -13.00 -7.21
CA THR A 75 23.69 -12.22 -8.37
C THR A 75 22.26 -12.59 -8.74
N VAL A 76 21.43 -11.59 -8.97
CA VAL A 76 20.06 -11.73 -9.48
C VAL A 76 20.09 -12.12 -10.95
N THR A 77 19.42 -13.22 -11.27
CA THR A 77 19.31 -13.78 -12.62
C THR A 77 17.86 -13.84 -13.11
N THR A 78 16.90 -13.93 -12.20
CA THR A 78 15.46 -14.05 -12.50
C THR A 78 14.65 -12.89 -11.94
N TRP A 79 13.45 -12.68 -12.52
CA TRP A 79 12.50 -11.71 -12.00
C TRP A 79 12.03 -12.06 -10.59
N GLU A 80 11.85 -13.36 -10.30
CA GLU A 80 11.43 -13.84 -8.99
C GLU A 80 12.45 -13.51 -7.89
N GLU A 81 13.75 -13.67 -8.19
CA GLU A 81 14.84 -13.26 -7.29
C GLU A 81 14.84 -11.74 -7.07
N CYS A 82 14.63 -10.95 -8.12
CA CYS A 82 14.51 -9.49 -7.99
C CYS A 82 13.36 -9.11 -7.06
N CYS A 83 12.16 -9.66 -7.28
CA CYS A 83 11.00 -9.40 -6.44
C CYS A 83 11.30 -9.72 -4.97
N LYS A 84 11.78 -10.94 -4.71
CA LYS A 84 12.00 -11.44 -3.35
C LYS A 84 13.12 -10.70 -2.62
N HIS A 85 14.27 -10.53 -3.28
CA HIS A 85 15.49 -10.10 -2.61
C HIS A 85 15.77 -8.61 -2.72
N ILE A 86 15.37 -7.97 -3.82
CA ILE A 86 15.57 -6.52 -4.04
C ILE A 86 14.32 -5.73 -3.66
N LEU A 87 13.17 -6.07 -4.25
CA LEU A 87 11.91 -5.34 -4.04
C LEU A 87 11.16 -5.76 -2.77
N LYS A 88 11.65 -6.80 -2.07
CA LYS A 88 11.09 -7.33 -0.82
C LYS A 88 9.59 -7.63 -0.91
N THR A 89 9.15 -8.18 -2.05
CA THR A 89 7.76 -8.59 -2.29
C THR A 89 7.70 -9.90 -3.05
N ASP A 90 6.56 -10.57 -3.03
CA ASP A 90 6.38 -11.78 -3.82
C ASP A 90 6.06 -11.44 -5.29
N ARG A 91 6.57 -12.28 -6.20
CA ARG A 91 6.39 -12.09 -7.65
C ARG A 91 4.91 -12.05 -8.04
N GLN A 92 4.08 -12.90 -7.43
CA GLN A 92 2.67 -13.05 -7.79
C GLN A 92 1.88 -11.78 -7.48
N ASN A 93 2.09 -11.18 -6.31
CA ASN A 93 1.50 -9.93 -5.90
C ASN A 93 1.89 -8.79 -6.84
N LEU A 94 3.18 -8.68 -7.16
CA LEU A 94 3.67 -7.62 -8.03
C LEU A 94 3.15 -7.77 -9.46
N ASP A 95 3.26 -8.96 -10.04
CA ASP A 95 2.74 -9.24 -11.39
C ASP A 95 1.25 -8.98 -11.49
N ARG A 96 0.48 -9.31 -10.45
CA ARG A 96 -0.94 -8.99 -10.38
C ARG A 96 -1.21 -7.49 -10.36
N ARG A 97 -0.49 -6.72 -9.54
CA ARG A 97 -0.63 -5.26 -9.47
C ARG A 97 -0.34 -4.64 -10.84
N LEU A 98 0.71 -5.11 -11.52
CA LEU A 98 1.06 -4.68 -12.87
C LEU A 98 -0.04 -4.99 -13.89
N VAL A 99 -0.60 -6.21 -13.87
CA VAL A 99 -1.72 -6.58 -14.75
C VAL A 99 -2.95 -5.70 -14.49
N ASN A 100 -3.28 -5.44 -13.23
CA ASN A 100 -4.41 -4.56 -12.88
C ASN A 100 -4.20 -3.14 -13.37
N LEU A 101 -3.00 -2.60 -13.17
CA LEU A 101 -2.65 -1.27 -13.63
C LEU A 101 -2.75 -1.16 -15.16
N GLN A 102 -2.22 -2.16 -15.87
CA GLN A 102 -2.27 -2.20 -17.34
C GLN A 102 -3.71 -2.36 -17.86
N GLN A 103 -4.53 -3.19 -17.20
CA GLN A 103 -5.87 -3.51 -17.68
C GLN A 103 -6.89 -2.41 -17.36
N PHE A 104 -6.80 -1.79 -16.19
CA PHE A 104 -7.81 -0.83 -15.72
C PHE A 104 -7.38 0.64 -15.85
N GLY A 105 -6.10 0.91 -16.15
CA GLY A 105 -5.56 2.26 -16.20
C GLY A 105 -5.16 2.81 -14.83
N GLU A 106 -4.44 3.94 -14.86
CA GLU A 106 -3.82 4.55 -13.67
C GLU A 106 -4.87 5.07 -12.69
N GLU A 107 -5.85 5.85 -13.18
CA GLU A 107 -6.85 6.52 -12.35
C GLU A 107 -7.72 5.55 -11.56
N PHE A 108 -8.34 4.57 -12.24
CA PHE A 108 -9.13 3.55 -11.55
C PHE A 108 -8.28 2.73 -10.59
N PHE A 109 -7.06 2.36 -10.99
CA PHE A 109 -6.20 1.56 -10.12
C PHE A 109 -5.88 2.31 -8.82
N GLU A 110 -5.58 3.61 -8.87
CA GLU A 110 -5.40 4.45 -7.68
C GLU A 110 -6.65 4.51 -6.83
N ALA A 111 -7.82 4.79 -7.44
CA ALA A 111 -9.10 4.82 -6.75
C ALA A 111 -9.38 3.48 -6.04
N ALA A 112 -9.16 2.37 -6.73
CA ALA A 112 -9.30 1.02 -6.19
C ALA A 112 -8.36 0.75 -5.00
N GLN A 113 -7.11 1.24 -5.04
CA GLN A 113 -6.19 1.12 -3.90
C GLN A 113 -6.65 1.98 -2.71
N ASN A 114 -7.10 3.21 -2.97
CA ASN A 114 -7.58 4.13 -1.94
C ASN A 114 -8.84 3.60 -1.23
N MET A 115 -9.79 3.05 -1.99
CA MET A 115 -10.97 2.35 -1.48
C MET A 115 -10.66 0.98 -0.85
N LYS A 116 -9.42 0.47 -1.00
CA LYS A 116 -8.99 -0.86 -0.55
C LYS A 116 -9.84 -1.98 -1.17
N LEU A 117 -10.12 -1.92 -2.46
CA LEU A 117 -10.72 -3.05 -3.19
C LEU A 117 -9.80 -4.26 -3.09
N GLY A 118 -10.39 -5.39 -2.73
CA GLY A 118 -9.67 -6.62 -2.44
C GLY A 118 -9.17 -7.32 -3.69
N TYR A 119 -8.33 -8.33 -3.47
CA TYR A 119 -7.84 -9.20 -4.53
C TYR A 119 -8.96 -9.84 -5.35
N ASN A 120 -9.99 -10.35 -4.67
CA ASN A 120 -11.10 -11.04 -5.33
C ASN A 120 -11.93 -10.08 -6.18
N ASP A 121 -12.18 -8.86 -5.70
CA ASP A 121 -12.96 -7.84 -6.40
C ASP A 121 -12.30 -7.51 -7.76
N LEU A 122 -11.00 -7.16 -7.72
CA LEU A 122 -10.22 -6.87 -8.92
C LEU A 122 -10.04 -8.10 -9.81
N ARG A 123 -10.01 -9.32 -9.24
CA ARG A 123 -9.93 -10.55 -10.02
C ARG A 123 -11.22 -10.80 -10.79
N VAL A 124 -12.37 -10.60 -10.16
CA VAL A 124 -13.68 -10.76 -10.82
C VAL A 124 -13.84 -9.70 -11.90
N LEU A 125 -13.50 -8.44 -11.61
CA LEU A 125 -13.57 -7.36 -12.59
C LEU A 125 -12.76 -7.70 -13.85
N ARG A 126 -11.53 -8.21 -13.73
CA ARG A 126 -10.71 -8.63 -14.90
C ARG A 126 -11.35 -9.73 -15.75
N GLN A 127 -12.31 -10.47 -15.20
CA GLN A 127 -12.98 -11.59 -15.86
C GLN A 127 -14.29 -11.17 -16.56
N LEU A 128 -14.76 -9.94 -16.34
CA LEU A 128 -15.92 -9.40 -17.05
C LEU A 128 -15.53 -9.03 -18.50
N PRO A 129 -16.49 -8.93 -19.44
CA PRO A 129 -16.24 -8.32 -20.75
C PRO A 129 -15.75 -6.88 -20.63
N GLU A 130 -15.05 -6.38 -21.65
CA GLU A 130 -14.46 -5.03 -21.64
C GLU A 130 -15.51 -3.93 -21.40
N ASP A 131 -16.70 -4.03 -22.02
CA ASP A 131 -17.79 -3.05 -21.83
C ASP A 131 -18.27 -3.00 -20.38
N ASP A 132 -18.34 -4.15 -19.71
CA ASP A 132 -18.75 -4.25 -18.30
C ASP A 132 -17.63 -3.80 -17.36
N GLN A 133 -16.36 -4.00 -17.73
CA GLN A 133 -15.23 -3.42 -17.01
C GLN A 133 -15.30 -1.90 -17.05
N ALA A 134 -15.53 -1.33 -18.25
CA ALA A 134 -15.67 0.11 -18.43
C ALA A 134 -16.81 0.68 -17.58
N LEU A 135 -17.97 0.01 -17.56
CA LEU A 135 -19.11 0.42 -16.73
C LEU A 135 -18.77 0.51 -15.24
N VAL A 136 -17.96 -0.42 -14.72
CA VAL A 136 -17.50 -0.37 -13.32
C VAL A 136 -16.50 0.77 -13.12
N ILE A 137 -15.53 0.87 -14.04
CA ILE A 137 -14.42 1.83 -13.97
C ILE A 137 -14.93 3.28 -13.99
N GLU A 138 -15.90 3.55 -14.84
CA GLU A 138 -16.49 4.88 -15.06
C GLU A 138 -17.71 5.16 -14.17
N SER A 139 -18.00 4.29 -13.18
CA SER A 139 -19.16 4.47 -12.32
C SER A 139 -18.99 5.62 -11.32
N GLU A 140 -20.10 6.30 -11.00
CA GLU A 140 -20.15 7.32 -9.93
C GLU A 140 -19.69 6.75 -8.58
N ALA A 141 -19.85 5.44 -8.35
CA ALA A 141 -19.36 4.77 -7.14
C ALA A 141 -17.83 4.84 -7.02
N VAL A 142 -17.09 4.80 -8.14
CA VAL A 142 -15.63 5.00 -8.14
C VAL A 142 -15.29 6.44 -7.82
N GLU A 143 -15.96 7.41 -8.46
CA GLU A 143 -15.73 8.84 -8.28
C GLU A 143 -15.97 9.29 -6.83
N THR A 144 -17.02 8.76 -6.21
CA THR A 144 -17.41 9.06 -4.83
C THR A 144 -16.65 8.23 -3.78
N GLY A 145 -15.87 7.24 -4.22
CA GLY A 145 -15.14 6.35 -3.32
C GLY A 145 -16.00 5.34 -2.57
N ASP A 146 -17.22 5.05 -3.06
CA ASP A 146 -18.13 4.07 -2.47
C ASP A 146 -17.72 2.64 -2.85
N LYS A 147 -16.84 2.08 -2.02
CA LYS A 147 -16.34 0.72 -2.15
C LYS A 147 -17.45 -0.33 -2.25
N ASP A 148 -18.50 -0.21 -1.45
CA ASP A 148 -19.52 -1.27 -1.35
C ASP A 148 -20.43 -1.23 -2.57
N ALA A 149 -20.75 -0.05 -3.09
CA ALA A 149 -21.45 0.12 -4.36
C ALA A 149 -20.63 -0.42 -5.54
N VAL A 150 -19.31 -0.16 -5.61
CA VAL A 150 -18.43 -0.72 -6.65
C VAL A 150 -18.44 -2.25 -6.61
N LYS A 151 -18.36 -2.84 -5.42
CA LYS A 151 -18.41 -4.31 -5.26
C LYS A 151 -19.73 -4.90 -5.71
N GLN A 152 -20.84 -4.27 -5.31
CA GLN A 152 -22.16 -4.71 -5.70
C GLN A 152 -22.32 -4.69 -7.22
N LEU A 153 -21.87 -3.63 -7.88
CA LEU A 153 -21.91 -3.52 -9.34
C LEU A 153 -21.10 -4.64 -10.01
N ILE A 154 -19.89 -4.93 -9.53
CA ILE A 154 -19.06 -6.04 -10.04
C ILE A 154 -19.78 -7.38 -9.90
N ASP A 155 -20.42 -7.63 -8.75
CA ASP A 155 -21.12 -8.90 -8.49
C ASP A 155 -22.40 -9.05 -9.34
N ASP A 156 -23.14 -7.96 -9.56
CA ASP A 156 -24.34 -7.94 -10.40
C ASP A 156 -24.00 -8.23 -11.87
N LEU A 157 -22.95 -7.61 -12.41
CA LEU A 157 -22.47 -7.85 -13.78
C LEU A 157 -21.96 -9.29 -13.93
N LYS A 158 -21.20 -9.79 -12.96
CA LYS A 158 -20.75 -11.19 -12.94
C LYS A 158 -21.93 -12.16 -12.91
N ALA A 159 -23.00 -11.85 -12.17
CA ALA A 159 -24.19 -12.70 -12.09
C ALA A 159 -24.98 -12.69 -13.41
N LYS A 160 -25.01 -11.56 -14.13
CA LYS A 160 -25.59 -11.45 -15.47
C LYS A 160 -24.87 -12.37 -16.46
N HIS A 161 -23.54 -12.33 -16.52
CA HIS A 161 -22.73 -13.19 -17.39
C HIS A 161 -22.78 -14.68 -17.10
N LYS A 162 -23.21 -15.08 -15.90
CA LYS A 162 -23.40 -16.50 -15.58
C LYS A 162 -24.74 -17.06 -16.05
N LYS A 163 -25.70 -16.19 -16.36
CA LYS A 163 -27.05 -16.57 -16.79
C LYS A 163 -27.18 -16.59 -18.32
N GLU A 164 -26.26 -15.93 -19.02
CA GLU A 164 -26.09 -15.95 -20.47
C GLU A 164 -25.22 -17.15 -20.90
#